data_AF-A0A084T314-F1
#
_entry.id   AF-A0A084T314-F1
#
_cell.length_a   1.000
_cell.length_b   1.000
_cell.length_c   1.000
_cell.angle_alpha   90.00
_cell.angle_beta   90.00
_cell.angle_gamma   90.00
#
_symmetry.space_group_name_H-M   'P 1'
#
loop_
_entity.id
_entity.type
_entity.pdbx_description
1 polymer ?
#
loop_
_entity_poly.entity_id
_entity_poly.type
_entity_poly.pdbx_seq_one_letter_code
_entity_poly.pdbx_strand_id
1 'polypeptide(L)'
;MKSALILILCILSPLTWSIEIYTWVDEKGVQHFSDHPANPQSLLIVLPEPPAPYSSNEVSPATNSFSETPTPKPIRLKVSIRTPTHDATIRNNAGNFDVIGHIDGKLHVTAKLQLLLDGKVYGAPKTTPHWSLTAIDRGTHTLTIQAQQNGKVIASSNTITVHLHRASVQSP
;
A
#
# COMPACT_ATOMS: atom_id res chain seq x y z
N MET A 1 8.89 -62.11 -13.86
CA MET A 1 8.21 -60.96 -14.52
C MET A 1 7.06 -60.55 -13.63
N LYS A 2 6.95 -59.25 -13.30
CA LYS A 2 6.00 -58.66 -12.33
C LYS A 2 6.40 -59.03 -10.89
N SER A 3 6.77 -58.15 -9.98
CA SER A 3 6.52 -56.73 -9.86
C SER A 3 7.50 -56.22 -8.80
N ALA A 4 8.72 -55.89 -9.24
CA ALA A 4 9.65 -55.02 -8.54
C ALA A 4 9.10 -53.59 -8.57
N LEU A 5 7.96 -53.36 -7.92
CA LEU A 5 7.22 -52.09 -7.96
C LEU A 5 6.91 -51.59 -6.54
N ILE A 6 7.91 -51.66 -5.66
CA ILE A 6 7.91 -51.01 -4.36
C ILE A 6 9.31 -50.42 -4.19
N LEU A 7 9.59 -49.25 -4.80
CA LEU A 7 10.62 -48.31 -4.29
C LEU A 7 10.79 -46.96 -5.04
N ILE A 8 9.88 -46.48 -5.91
CA ILE A 8 10.12 -45.18 -6.59
C ILE A 8 8.85 -44.31 -6.59
N LEU A 9 8.43 -43.78 -5.43
CA LEU A 9 7.33 -42.79 -5.40
C LEU A 9 7.49 -41.63 -4.41
N CYS A 10 8.67 -41.40 -3.80
CA CYS A 10 8.76 -40.42 -2.71
C CYS A 10 9.68 -39.20 -2.91
N ILE A 11 10.09 -38.83 -4.13
CA ILE A 11 10.88 -37.59 -4.28
C ILE A 11 10.54 -36.89 -5.59
N LEU A 12 9.49 -36.06 -5.56
CA LEU A 12 9.32 -35.02 -6.58
C LEU A 12 8.88 -33.71 -5.89
N SER A 13 9.86 -33.01 -5.31
CA SER A 13 9.69 -31.63 -4.87
C SER A 13 9.71 -30.71 -6.09
N PRO A 14 8.82 -29.71 -6.20
CA PRO A 14 8.90 -28.72 -7.27
C PRO A 14 10.09 -27.78 -7.04
N LEU A 15 10.97 -27.68 -8.05
CA LEU A 15 12.02 -26.66 -8.09
C LEU A 15 11.35 -25.29 -8.28
N THR A 16 11.45 -24.42 -7.30
CA THR A 16 11.09 -23.00 -7.42
C THR A 16 12.16 -22.30 -8.24
N TRP A 17 11.80 -21.81 -9.43
CA TRP A 17 12.68 -21.00 -10.26
C TRP A 17 12.61 -19.55 -9.78
N SER A 18 13.75 -19.00 -9.34
CA SER A 18 13.91 -17.57 -9.08
C SER A 18 14.13 -16.89 -10.44
N ILE A 19 13.20 -16.03 -10.86
CA ILE A 19 13.33 -15.27 -12.11
C ILE A 19 13.98 -13.93 -11.77
N GLU A 20 15.18 -13.69 -12.30
CA GLU A 20 15.95 -12.46 -12.08
C GLU A 20 15.63 -11.49 -13.22
N ILE A 21 14.94 -10.40 -12.90
CA ILE A 21 14.56 -9.37 -13.88
C ILE A 21 15.61 -8.26 -13.83
N TYR A 22 16.29 -8.03 -14.95
CA TYR A 22 17.30 -6.99 -15.07
C TYR A 22 16.69 -5.75 -15.74
N THR A 23 16.91 -4.57 -15.16
CA THR A 23 16.50 -3.29 -15.75
C THR A 23 17.71 -2.38 -15.95
N TRP A 24 17.73 -1.68 -17.08
CA TRP A 24 18.70 -0.63 -17.32
C TRP A 24 18.03 0.55 -18.01
N VAL A 25 18.65 1.71 -17.90
CA VAL A 25 18.22 2.93 -18.57
C VAL A 25 19.23 3.22 -19.67
N ASP A 26 18.74 3.40 -20.90
CA ASP A 26 19.60 3.76 -22.02
C ASP A 26 20.03 5.24 -21.98
N GLU A 27 20.97 5.63 -22.82
CA GLU A 27 21.48 7.00 -22.93
C GLU A 27 20.40 8.04 -23.31
N LYS A 28 19.19 7.59 -23.69
CA LYS A 28 18.04 8.44 -24.02
C LYS A 28 17.03 8.51 -22.88
N GLY A 29 17.32 7.92 -21.72
CA GLY A 29 16.48 7.95 -20.54
C GLY A 29 15.28 6.99 -20.61
N VAL A 30 15.28 6.03 -21.52
CA VAL A 30 14.21 5.03 -21.64
C VAL A 30 14.59 3.79 -20.83
N GLN A 31 13.68 3.35 -19.97
CA GLN A 31 13.87 2.19 -19.10
C GLN A 31 13.49 0.89 -19.83
N HIS A 32 14.43 -0.05 -19.90
CA HIS A 32 14.25 -1.36 -20.52
C HIS A 32 14.26 -2.48 -19.46
N PHE A 33 13.60 -3.61 -19.78
CA PHE A 33 13.55 -4.82 -18.96
C PHE A 33 13.94 -6.03 -19.82
N SER A 34 14.81 -6.91 -19.32
CA SER A 34 15.19 -8.16 -20.00
C SER A 34 15.39 -9.28 -19.00
N ASP A 35 15.02 -10.49 -19.42
CA ASP A 35 15.21 -11.75 -18.69
C ASP A 35 16.52 -12.47 -19.09
N HIS A 36 17.41 -11.82 -19.86
CA HIS A 36 18.74 -12.33 -20.21
C HIS A 36 19.82 -11.22 -20.09
N PRO A 37 21.03 -11.54 -19.58
CA PRO A 37 22.09 -10.57 -19.36
C PRO A 37 22.75 -10.17 -20.69
N ALA A 38 22.60 -8.90 -21.09
CA ALA A 38 23.13 -8.39 -22.36
C ALA A 38 24.29 -7.40 -22.21
N ASN A 39 24.77 -7.09 -20.98
CA ASN A 39 25.79 -6.07 -20.76
C ASN A 39 26.65 -6.33 -19.50
N PRO A 40 27.99 -6.19 -19.54
CA PRO A 40 28.90 -6.38 -18.40
C PRO A 40 28.75 -5.37 -17.23
N GLN A 41 27.79 -4.43 -17.27
CA GLN A 41 27.48 -3.49 -16.18
C GLN A 41 26.20 -3.84 -15.38
N SER A 42 25.76 -5.10 -15.40
CA SER A 42 24.64 -5.56 -14.57
C SER A 42 24.98 -5.49 -13.08
N LEU A 43 24.29 -4.62 -12.34
CA LEU A 43 24.42 -4.47 -10.89
C LEU A 43 23.39 -5.38 -10.20
N LEU A 44 23.86 -6.29 -9.35
CA LEU A 44 23.02 -7.21 -8.56
C LEU A 44 22.07 -6.41 -7.65
N ILE A 45 20.76 -6.65 -7.74
CA ILE A 45 19.83 -6.30 -6.67
C ILE A 45 19.74 -7.52 -5.75
N VAL A 46 20.35 -7.43 -4.57
CA VAL A 46 20.16 -8.38 -3.47
C VAL A 46 18.99 -7.90 -2.61
N LEU A 47 18.05 -8.79 -2.30
CA LEU A 47 16.93 -8.54 -1.39
C LEU A 47 17.45 -8.21 0.04
N PRO A 48 16.80 -7.31 0.79
CA PRO A 48 17.32 -6.83 2.07
C PRO A 48 17.04 -7.81 3.22
N GLU A 49 18.08 -8.11 4.02
CA GLU A 49 18.00 -8.77 5.34
C GLU A 49 18.39 -7.81 6.49
N PRO A 50 18.00 -8.09 7.77
CA PRO A 50 17.76 -7.10 8.85
C PRO A 50 19.03 -6.52 9.57
N PRO A 51 18.90 -5.55 10.51
CA PRO A 51 19.92 -4.50 10.73
C PRO A 51 20.95 -4.68 11.87
N ALA A 52 22.08 -3.94 11.69
CA ALA A 52 23.13 -3.40 12.61
C ALA A 52 24.27 -4.34 13.12
N PRO A 53 25.48 -3.84 13.49
CA PRO A 53 25.93 -2.46 13.73
C PRO A 53 27.23 -2.01 13.00
N TYR A 54 27.54 -0.72 13.17
CA TYR A 54 28.62 0.12 12.65
C TYR A 54 30.06 -0.46 12.66
N SER A 55 30.85 -0.17 11.61
CA SER A 55 32.19 0.46 11.65
C SER A 55 33.07 0.02 10.47
N SER A 56 33.42 0.96 9.59
CA SER A 56 34.83 1.25 9.25
C SER A 56 34.90 2.40 8.24
N ASN A 57 35.65 3.42 8.61
CA ASN A 57 36.06 4.56 7.81
C ASN A 57 36.94 4.10 6.62
N GLU A 58 36.82 4.72 5.44
CA GLU A 58 37.97 5.27 4.70
C GLU A 58 37.55 6.13 3.49
N VAL A 59 37.59 7.45 3.71
CA VAL A 59 38.08 8.58 2.90
C VAL A 59 38.29 8.41 1.37
N SER A 60 37.41 9.08 0.62
CA SER A 60 37.64 10.06 -0.49
C SER A 60 38.25 9.58 -1.83
N PRO A 61 37.80 10.15 -2.98
CA PRO A 61 38.09 11.56 -3.30
C PRO A 61 36.83 12.38 -3.63
N ALA A 62 36.83 13.63 -3.20
CA ALA A 62 35.92 14.65 -3.68
C ALA A 62 36.03 14.78 -5.21
N THR A 63 34.96 14.48 -5.95
CA THR A 63 34.81 14.83 -7.36
C THR A 63 33.40 15.37 -7.55
N ASN A 64 33.37 16.67 -7.82
CA ASN A 64 32.29 17.46 -8.40
C ASN A 64 30.89 17.13 -7.89
N SER A 65 30.51 17.79 -6.80
CA SER A 65 29.11 18.06 -6.48
C SER A 65 28.54 18.96 -7.57
N PHE A 66 28.17 18.38 -8.72
CA PHE A 66 27.08 18.92 -9.48
C PHE A 66 25.86 18.70 -8.59
N SER A 67 25.38 19.79 -8.01
CA SER A 67 24.08 19.84 -7.37
C SER A 67 23.06 19.47 -8.45
N GLU A 68 22.78 18.17 -8.59
CA GLU A 68 21.54 17.71 -9.20
C GLU A 68 20.47 18.36 -8.36
N THR A 69 19.95 19.46 -8.89
CA THR A 69 18.75 20.09 -8.36
C THR A 69 17.73 18.96 -8.34
N PRO A 70 17.25 18.52 -7.17
CA PRO A 70 16.40 17.34 -7.12
C PRO A 70 15.20 17.63 -7.99
N THR A 71 15.14 16.98 -9.14
CA THR A 71 14.03 17.15 -10.07
C THR A 71 12.80 16.76 -9.27
N PRO A 72 11.79 17.65 -9.11
CA PRO A 72 10.67 17.36 -8.22
C PRO A 72 10.01 16.06 -8.67
N LYS A 73 10.19 15.00 -7.88
CA LYS A 73 9.54 13.71 -8.12
C LYS A 73 8.03 14.01 -8.24
N PRO A 74 7.34 13.52 -9.27
CA PRO A 74 5.93 13.82 -9.45
C PRO A 74 5.18 13.43 -8.18
N ILE A 75 4.52 14.40 -7.55
CA ILE A 75 3.73 14.19 -6.34
C ILE A 75 2.57 13.28 -6.70
N ARG A 76 2.69 11.99 -6.36
CA ARG A 76 1.59 11.04 -6.51
C ARG A 76 0.51 11.39 -5.49
N LEU A 77 -0.74 11.37 -5.93
CA LEU A 77 -1.90 11.53 -5.05
C LEU A 77 -1.84 10.46 -3.95
N LYS A 78 -1.84 10.88 -2.69
CA LYS A 78 -2.01 9.98 -1.54
C LYS A 78 -3.24 10.39 -0.77
N VAL A 79 -3.93 9.39 -0.24
CA VAL A 79 -5.09 9.57 0.62
C VAL A 79 -4.83 8.82 1.91
N SER A 80 -5.15 9.42 3.05
CA SER A 80 -5.05 8.78 4.35
C SER A 80 -6.26 9.13 5.21
N ILE A 81 -6.54 8.33 6.24
CA ILE A 81 -7.59 8.63 7.22
C ILE A 81 -6.89 9.24 8.44
N ARG A 82 -7.33 10.43 8.86
CA ARG A 82 -6.79 11.14 10.02
C ARG A 82 -7.63 10.92 11.28
N THR A 83 -8.94 10.87 11.11
CA THR A 83 -9.88 10.56 12.17
C THR A 83 -10.92 9.59 11.61
N PRO A 84 -11.28 8.53 12.33
CA PRO A 84 -10.62 8.02 13.53
C PRO A 84 -9.21 7.47 13.23
N THR A 85 -8.41 7.21 14.27
CA THR A 85 -7.14 6.48 14.14
C THR A 85 -7.39 4.98 14.02
N HIS A 86 -6.38 4.24 13.57
CA HIS A 86 -6.43 2.77 13.60
C HIS A 86 -6.69 2.25 15.03
N ASP A 87 -7.53 1.23 15.14
CA ASP A 87 -8.02 0.60 16.37
C ASP A 87 -8.71 1.55 17.36
N ALA A 88 -9.21 2.69 16.88
CA ALA A 88 -9.93 3.63 17.74
C ALA A 88 -11.20 2.98 18.33
N THR A 89 -11.39 3.17 19.64
CA THR A 89 -12.64 2.80 20.32
C THR A 89 -13.58 3.99 20.35
N ILE A 90 -14.73 3.85 19.71
CA ILE A 90 -15.77 4.88 19.61
C ILE A 90 -16.93 4.46 20.51
N ARG A 91 -17.34 5.33 21.43
CA ARG A 91 -18.51 5.11 22.30
C ARG A 91 -19.63 6.05 21.90
N ASN A 92 -20.59 5.56 21.14
CA ASN A 92 -21.73 6.36 20.71
C ASN A 92 -22.98 5.48 20.57
N ASN A 93 -23.99 5.71 21.41
CA ASN A 93 -25.21 4.88 21.45
C ASN A 93 -26.05 4.97 20.18
N ALA A 94 -25.99 6.09 19.47
CA ALA A 94 -26.65 6.28 18.18
C ALA A 94 -25.84 5.70 17.00
N GLY A 95 -24.61 5.26 17.23
CA GLY A 95 -23.72 4.76 16.18
C GLY A 95 -23.22 5.86 15.25
N ASN A 96 -23.09 7.09 15.78
CA ASN A 96 -22.66 8.26 15.00
C ASN A 96 -21.19 8.58 15.24
N PHE A 97 -20.42 8.77 14.18
CA PHE A 97 -19.04 9.25 14.25
C PHE A 97 -18.56 9.82 12.91
N ASP A 98 -17.55 10.67 12.95
CA ASP A 98 -16.99 11.28 11.74
C ASP A 98 -15.74 10.56 11.26
N VAL A 99 -15.62 10.47 9.93
CA VAL A 99 -14.42 10.04 9.22
C VAL A 99 -13.85 11.23 8.46
N ILE A 100 -12.65 11.65 8.83
CA ILE A 100 -11.92 12.76 8.23
C ILE A 100 -10.65 12.21 7.60
N GLY A 101 -10.53 12.37 6.28
CA GLY A 101 -9.34 12.01 5.52
C GLY A 101 -8.39 13.19 5.31
N HIS A 102 -7.18 12.88 4.88
CA HIS A 102 -6.17 13.80 4.39
C HIS A 102 -5.78 13.43 2.96
N ILE A 103 -5.48 14.44 2.16
CA ILE A 103 -5.08 14.27 0.76
C ILE A 103 -3.76 14.98 0.58
N ASP A 104 -2.72 14.22 0.25
CA ASP A 104 -1.43 14.76 -0.13
C ASP A 104 -1.34 14.82 -1.66
N GLY A 105 -1.23 16.03 -2.20
CA GLY A 105 -1.22 16.30 -3.63
C GLY A 105 -2.51 16.96 -4.13
N LYS A 106 -2.63 17.12 -5.44
CA LYS A 106 -3.79 17.77 -6.07
C LYS A 106 -4.82 16.72 -6.48
N LEU A 107 -6.03 16.80 -5.91
CA LEU A 107 -7.17 16.02 -6.39
C LEU A 107 -7.68 16.66 -7.69
N HIS A 108 -7.74 15.88 -8.78
CA HIS A 108 -8.24 16.38 -10.06
C HIS A 108 -9.72 16.78 -9.97
N VAL A 109 -10.17 17.77 -10.75
CA VAL A 109 -11.57 18.28 -10.70
C VAL A 109 -12.61 17.18 -10.99
N THR A 110 -12.25 16.23 -11.86
CA THR A 110 -13.10 15.09 -12.19
C THR A 110 -12.96 13.92 -11.21
N ALA A 111 -12.01 13.97 -10.28
CA ALA A 111 -11.85 12.93 -9.27
C ALA A 111 -12.83 13.16 -8.10
N LYS A 112 -13.34 12.06 -7.55
CA LYS A 112 -14.23 12.02 -6.39
C LYS A 112 -13.65 11.06 -5.35
N LEU A 113 -13.99 11.30 -4.10
CA LEU A 113 -13.65 10.48 -2.96
C LEU A 113 -14.86 9.67 -2.56
N GLN A 114 -14.63 8.41 -2.26
CA GLN A 114 -15.64 7.47 -1.83
C GLN A 114 -15.17 6.80 -0.54
N LEU A 115 -16.00 6.85 0.49
CA LEU A 115 -15.78 6.07 1.71
C LEU A 115 -16.31 4.66 1.51
N LEU A 116 -15.56 3.67 1.99
CA LEU A 116 -15.99 2.30 2.15
C LEU A 116 -16.05 1.96 3.64
N LEU A 117 -17.17 1.39 4.06
CA LEU A 117 -17.41 0.81 5.38
C LEU A 117 -17.58 -0.70 5.19
N ASP A 118 -16.69 -1.51 5.77
CA ASP A 118 -16.71 -2.98 5.63
C ASP A 118 -16.67 -3.45 4.17
N GLY A 119 -15.88 -2.76 3.36
CA GLY A 119 -15.76 -2.99 1.92
C GLY A 119 -16.97 -2.52 1.10
N LYS A 120 -18.02 -1.99 1.73
CA LYS A 120 -19.22 -1.48 1.07
C LYS A 120 -19.19 0.03 0.94
N VAL A 121 -19.73 0.53 -0.16
CA VAL A 121 -19.79 1.96 -0.47
C VAL A 121 -20.67 2.69 0.55
N TYR A 122 -20.11 3.67 1.27
CA TYR A 122 -20.84 4.50 2.23
C TYR A 122 -21.08 5.91 1.69
N GLY A 123 -22.35 6.25 1.47
CA GLY A 123 -22.77 7.54 0.95
C GLY A 123 -22.34 7.82 -0.49
N ALA A 124 -22.73 8.98 -1.02
CA ALA A 124 -22.38 9.41 -2.37
C ALA A 124 -20.89 9.86 -2.48
N PRO A 125 -20.27 9.76 -3.67
CA PRO A 125 -18.93 10.29 -3.91
C PRO A 125 -18.88 11.82 -3.73
N LYS A 126 -17.84 12.33 -3.07
CA LYS A 126 -17.67 13.76 -2.75
C LYS A 126 -16.27 14.26 -3.10
N THR A 127 -16.03 15.57 -3.07
CA THR A 127 -14.69 16.14 -3.27
C THR A 127 -13.98 16.47 -1.96
N THR A 128 -14.73 16.51 -0.85
CA THR A 128 -14.20 16.76 0.49
C THR A 128 -13.96 15.43 1.22
N PRO A 129 -12.83 15.26 1.93
CA PRO A 129 -12.53 14.03 2.65
C PRO A 129 -13.21 14.01 4.03
N HIS A 130 -14.54 14.21 4.08
CA HIS A 130 -15.29 14.21 5.33
C HIS A 130 -16.64 13.48 5.17
N TRP A 131 -16.90 12.52 6.05
CA TRP A 131 -18.15 11.78 6.14
C TRP A 131 -18.61 11.71 7.59
N SER A 132 -19.88 12.00 7.82
CA SER A 132 -20.55 11.71 9.09
C SER A 132 -21.30 10.39 8.93
N LEU A 133 -20.88 9.39 9.70
CA LEU A 133 -21.51 8.09 9.74
C LEU A 133 -22.64 8.14 10.76
N THR A 134 -23.79 7.58 10.42
CA THR A 134 -24.97 7.56 11.31
C THR A 134 -25.57 6.17 11.38
N ALA A 135 -26.06 5.80 12.56
CA ALA A 135 -26.72 4.52 12.79
C ALA A 135 -25.85 3.30 12.41
N ILE A 136 -24.53 3.39 12.61
CA ILE A 136 -23.64 2.24 12.44
C ILE A 136 -23.87 1.25 13.58
N ASP A 137 -23.89 -0.04 13.24
CA ASP A 137 -24.05 -1.11 14.21
C ASP A 137 -22.87 -1.15 15.19
N ARG A 138 -23.08 -1.74 16.36
CA ARG A 138 -21.98 -1.96 17.31
C ARG A 138 -21.04 -3.03 16.74
N GLY A 139 -19.76 -2.93 17.05
CA GLY A 139 -18.77 -3.95 16.69
C GLY A 139 -17.54 -3.36 16.04
N THR A 140 -16.82 -4.22 15.32
CA THR A 140 -15.61 -3.87 14.60
C THR A 140 -15.94 -3.55 13.17
N HIS A 141 -15.49 -2.40 12.70
CA HIS A 141 -15.67 -1.94 11.32
C HIS A 141 -14.35 -1.58 10.69
N THR A 142 -14.27 -1.78 9.37
CA THR A 142 -13.13 -1.37 8.56
C THR A 142 -13.50 -0.15 7.71
N LEU A 143 -12.59 0.81 7.64
CA LEU A 143 -12.77 2.06 6.91
C LEU A 143 -11.68 2.20 5.86
N THR A 144 -12.06 2.58 4.64
CA THR A 144 -11.13 2.86 3.55
C THR A 144 -11.66 4.01 2.69
N ILE A 145 -10.81 4.97 2.33
CA ILE A 145 -11.16 6.04 1.39
C ILE A 145 -10.53 5.75 0.04
N GLN A 146 -11.32 5.76 -1.02
CA GLN A 146 -10.86 5.65 -2.40
C GLN A 146 -11.02 6.99 -3.12
N ALA A 147 -9.98 7.42 -3.82
CA ALA A 147 -10.11 8.45 -4.84
C ALA A 147 -10.35 7.77 -6.19
N GLN A 148 -11.43 8.16 -6.86
CA GLN A 148 -11.89 7.60 -8.11
C GLN A 148 -11.96 8.70 -9.17
N GLN A 149 -11.55 8.38 -10.40
CA GLN A 149 -11.66 9.26 -11.55
C GLN A 149 -12.22 8.44 -12.71
N ASN A 150 -13.33 8.90 -13.31
CA ASN A 150 -13.99 8.21 -14.42
C ASN A 150 -14.27 6.71 -14.13
N GLY A 151 -14.68 6.39 -12.90
CA GLY A 151 -14.96 5.01 -12.46
C GLY A 151 -13.73 4.17 -12.11
N LYS A 152 -12.51 4.68 -12.29
CA LYS A 152 -11.28 3.99 -11.91
C LYS A 152 -10.74 4.51 -10.59
N VAL A 153 -10.34 3.61 -9.68
CA VAL A 153 -9.61 3.98 -8.46
C VAL A 153 -8.20 4.46 -8.83
N ILE A 154 -7.87 5.70 -8.48
CA ILE A 154 -6.57 6.34 -8.75
C ILE A 154 -5.69 6.43 -7.50
N ALA A 155 -6.28 6.37 -6.30
CA ALA A 155 -5.58 6.25 -5.03
C ALA A 155 -6.51 5.63 -3.98
N SER A 156 -5.93 4.98 -2.98
CA SER A 156 -6.67 4.45 -1.82
C SER A 156 -5.90 4.75 -0.55
N SER A 157 -6.61 4.97 0.55
CA SER A 157 -6.00 4.97 1.87
C SER A 157 -5.65 3.56 2.31
N ASN A 158 -4.81 3.47 3.34
CA ASN A 158 -4.73 2.27 4.16
C ASN A 158 -6.11 1.99 4.77
N THR A 159 -6.44 0.70 4.90
CA THR A 159 -7.62 0.27 5.65
C THR A 159 -7.33 0.41 7.14
N ILE A 160 -8.23 1.06 7.88
CA ILE A 160 -8.17 1.11 9.34
C ILE A 160 -9.33 0.37 9.96
N THR A 161 -9.11 -0.14 11.17
CA THR A 161 -10.13 -0.81 11.98
C THR A 161 -10.61 0.14 13.06
N VAL A 162 -11.90 0.11 13.39
CA VAL A 162 -12.49 0.86 14.50
C VAL A 162 -13.46 -0.02 15.28
N HIS A 163 -13.62 0.26 16.57
CA HIS A 163 -14.50 -0.49 17.46
C HIS A 163 -15.60 0.41 18.01
N LEU A 164 -16.83 0.21 17.55
CA LEU A 164 -18.00 0.96 17.99
C LEU A 164 -18.71 0.23 19.14
N HIS A 165 -18.76 0.89 20.30
CA HIS A 165 -19.51 0.45 21.46
C HIS A 165 -20.78 1.28 21.64
N ARG A 166 -21.89 0.57 21.84
CA ARG A 166 -23.20 1.13 22.21
C ARG A 166 -23.55 0.59 23.60
N ALA A 167 -23.90 1.46 24.54
CA ALA A 167 -24.46 1.06 25.82
C ALA A 167 -25.87 0.50 25.58
N SER A 168 -26.13 -0.68 26.13
CA SER A 168 -27.49 -1.21 26.23
C SER A 168 -28.09 -0.70 27.52
N VAL A 169 -29.19 0.04 27.44
CA VAL A 169 -30.01 0.27 28.63
C VAL A 169 -30.88 -0.97 28.78
N GLN A 170 -30.55 -1.83 29.74
CA GLN A 170 -31.52 -2.81 30.22
C GLN A 170 -32.53 -2.02 31.06
N SER A 171 -33.73 -1.81 30.53
CA SER A 171 -34.84 -1.32 31.34
C SER A 171 -35.16 -2.38 32.40
N PRO A 172 -35.24 -2.02 33.70
CA PRO A 172 -35.66 -2.94 34.76
C PRO A 172 -37.10 -3.39 34.61
#